data_AF-A0A067QCI7-F1
#
_entry.id   AF-A0A067QCI7-F1
#
_cell.length_a   1.000
_cell.length_b   1.000
_cell.length_c   1.000
_cell.angle_alpha   90.00
_cell.angle_beta   90.00
_cell.angle_gamma   90.00
#
_symmetry.space_group_name_H-M   'P 1'
#
loop_
_entity.id
_entity.type
_entity.pdbx_description
1 polymer ?
#
loop_
_entity_poly.entity_id
_entity_poly.type
_entity_poly.pdbx_seq_one_letter_code
_entity_poly.pdbx_strand_id
1 'polypeptide(L)'
;MWPFPTNPAETPRPKVQDTPPTLMPPENVRQTSPGTHLAVITAILLPFALLPYMSLRRQLGMLHRRVDEVAGTSRALHHHLKSTLQQTSIQREEVLGLKEQLQDLRREVGALRDDSHRKEVAQAGADTAIQHHIQSLLDERKYTRTQLSALHELGTSLADIASFMHEVELKTGMIGGGVDSRGIDRLRKLALKLQPGSSSHDNEVRVYLWVSDQQ
;
A
#
# COMPACT_ATOMS: atom_id res chain seq x y z
N MET A 1 -7.75 14.63 -93.91
CA MET A 1 -9.00 14.16 -93.27
C MET A 1 -9.59 15.35 -92.53
N TRP A 2 -9.99 16.38 -93.28
CA TRP A 2 -11.34 16.68 -93.81
C TRP A 2 -12.25 17.33 -92.73
N PRO A 3 -13.04 18.39 -93.02
CA PRO A 3 -12.76 19.52 -93.93
C PRO A 3 -13.38 20.89 -93.53
N PHE A 4 -12.98 21.95 -94.24
CA PHE A 4 -13.76 23.19 -94.49
C PHE A 4 -15.06 22.89 -95.27
N PRO A 5 -16.11 23.74 -95.24
CA PRO A 5 -16.31 24.79 -96.27
C PRO A 5 -17.01 26.06 -95.73
N THR A 6 -16.66 27.32 -96.06
CA THR A 6 -16.82 28.11 -97.30
C THR A 6 -18.23 28.24 -97.89
N ASN A 7 -18.63 29.51 -98.01
CA ASN A 7 -19.34 30.16 -99.14
C ASN A 7 -20.88 30.14 -99.19
N PRO A 8 -21.55 30.94 -100.06
CA PRO A 8 -21.27 32.29 -100.60
C PRO A 8 -22.55 33.19 -100.70
N ALA A 9 -22.37 34.40 -101.30
CA ALA A 9 -23.28 35.05 -102.27
C ALA A 9 -24.66 35.54 -101.76
N GLU A 10 -25.30 36.59 -102.25
CA GLU A 10 -25.08 37.56 -103.33
C GLU A 10 -26.06 38.73 -103.11
N THR A 11 -25.77 39.85 -103.77
CA THR A 11 -26.46 41.16 -103.79
C THR A 11 -27.88 41.07 -104.41
N PRO A 12 -28.80 42.07 -104.32
CA PRO A 12 -28.62 43.39 -104.98
C PRO A 12 -29.25 44.63 -104.27
N ARG A 13 -28.69 45.80 -104.62
CA ARG A 13 -29.23 47.19 -104.54
C ARG A 13 -30.48 47.36 -105.46
N PRO A 14 -31.12 48.56 -105.65
CA PRO A 14 -30.97 49.91 -105.06
C PRO A 14 -32.36 50.49 -104.61
N LYS A 15 -32.59 51.74 -104.19
CA LYS A 15 -32.72 53.02 -104.96
C LYS A 15 -33.71 53.86 -104.10
N VAL A 16 -33.50 55.12 -103.71
CA VAL A 16 -33.85 56.41 -104.37
C VAL A 16 -33.84 57.40 -103.17
N GLN A 17 -32.90 58.36 -103.05
CA GLN A 17 -33.02 59.75 -103.52
C GLN A 17 -34.34 60.40 -103.03
N ASP A 18 -34.30 61.31 -102.06
CA ASP A 18 -34.42 62.74 -102.38
C ASP A 18 -33.91 63.61 -101.21
N THR A 19 -32.81 64.32 -101.47
CA THR A 19 -32.54 65.68 -100.99
C THR A 19 -33.55 66.66 -101.61
N PRO A 20 -33.87 67.85 -101.05
CA PRO A 20 -32.85 68.88 -100.77
C PRO A 20 -33.24 69.88 -99.64
N PRO A 21 -32.65 71.09 -99.63
CA PRO A 21 -31.57 71.52 -98.74
C PRO A 21 -32.12 72.29 -97.53
N THR A 22 -31.32 72.66 -96.52
CA THR A 22 -30.75 74.02 -96.46
C THR A 22 -30.23 74.31 -95.04
N LEU A 23 -29.06 74.96 -94.97
CA LEU A 23 -28.46 75.71 -93.86
C LEU A 23 -27.81 74.95 -92.68
N MET A 24 -26.48 74.80 -92.74
CA MET A 24 -25.57 74.89 -91.57
C MET A 24 -25.70 76.29 -90.90
N PRO A 25 -25.09 76.62 -89.72
CA PRO A 25 -24.07 75.91 -88.89
C PRO A 25 -24.39 76.01 -87.36
N PRO A 26 -23.47 75.79 -86.37
CA PRO A 26 -22.12 75.22 -86.39
C PRO A 26 -21.91 74.02 -85.46
N GLU A 27 -20.86 73.26 -85.78
CA GLU A 27 -20.02 72.52 -84.83
C GLU A 27 -19.79 73.32 -83.54
N ASN A 28 -20.35 72.84 -82.44
CA ASN A 28 -19.93 73.24 -81.10
C ASN A 28 -19.08 72.11 -80.53
N VAL A 29 -17.83 72.04 -81.00
CA VAL A 29 -16.75 71.35 -80.29
C VAL A 29 -16.57 72.14 -79.01
N ARG A 30 -17.33 71.76 -77.98
CA ARG A 30 -17.22 72.30 -76.63
C ARG A 30 -15.79 72.07 -76.18
N GLN A 31 -14.99 73.14 -76.25
CA GLN A 31 -13.73 73.29 -75.54
C GLN A 31 -14.05 73.10 -74.06
N THR A 32 -13.94 71.86 -73.64
CA THR A 32 -14.05 71.44 -72.25
C THR A 32 -12.84 72.01 -71.55
N SER A 33 -13.09 72.89 -70.57
CA SER A 33 -12.04 73.61 -69.87
C SER A 33 -11.02 72.61 -69.30
N PRO A 34 -9.71 72.91 -69.33
CA PRO A 34 -8.70 72.00 -68.81
C PRO A 34 -8.95 71.61 -67.34
N GLY A 35 -9.67 72.45 -66.58
CA GLY A 35 -10.15 72.12 -65.23
C GLY A 35 -11.19 70.99 -65.18
N THR A 36 -12.09 70.87 -66.16
CA THR A 36 -13.05 69.75 -66.22
C THR A 36 -12.39 68.42 -66.55
N HIS A 37 -11.40 68.41 -67.44
CA HIS A 37 -10.59 67.21 -67.69
C HIS A 37 -9.78 66.81 -66.46
N LEU A 38 -9.19 67.77 -65.74
CA LEU A 38 -8.52 67.50 -64.46
C LEU A 38 -9.50 66.98 -63.39
N ALA A 39 -10.73 67.50 -63.32
CA ALA A 39 -11.75 67.03 -62.40
C ALA A 39 -12.24 65.61 -62.75
N VAL A 40 -12.43 65.29 -64.03
CA VAL A 40 -12.80 63.94 -64.47
C VAL A 40 -11.65 62.96 -64.27
N ILE A 41 -10.42 63.35 -64.61
CA ILE A 41 -9.23 62.53 -64.39
C ILE A 41 -9.01 62.28 -62.91
N THR A 42 -9.07 63.30 -62.04
CA THR A 42 -8.96 63.09 -60.59
C THR A 42 -10.14 62.29 -60.04
N ALA A 43 -11.36 62.47 -60.53
CA ALA A 43 -12.52 61.67 -60.13
C ALA A 43 -12.41 60.19 -60.53
N ILE A 44 -11.67 59.86 -61.60
CA ILE A 44 -11.40 58.48 -62.02
C ILE A 44 -10.14 57.92 -61.34
N LEU A 45 -9.11 58.75 -61.16
CA LEU A 45 -7.82 58.36 -60.57
C LEU A 45 -7.91 58.20 -59.05
N LEU A 46 -8.73 59.02 -58.38
CA LEU A 46 -8.94 58.99 -56.93
C LEU A 46 -9.51 57.65 -56.43
N PRO A 47 -10.59 57.06 -57.01
CA PRO A 47 -11.03 55.72 -56.61
C PRO A 47 -9.99 54.67 -56.98
N PHE A 48 -9.27 54.82 -58.10
CA PHE A 48 -8.22 53.89 -58.50
C PHE A 48 -7.02 53.89 -57.53
N ALA A 49 -6.71 55.04 -56.92
CA ALA A 49 -5.67 55.17 -55.88
C ALA A 49 -6.18 54.83 -54.46
N LEU A 50 -7.46 55.12 -54.16
CA LEU A 50 -8.05 54.87 -52.84
C LEU A 50 -8.41 53.39 -52.61
N LEU A 51 -8.85 52.67 -53.66
CA LEU A 51 -9.22 51.25 -53.56
C LEU A 51 -8.08 50.36 -53.04
N PRO A 52 -6.84 50.39 -53.59
CA PRO A 52 -5.74 49.60 -53.07
C PRO A 52 -5.33 50.02 -51.66
N TYR A 53 -5.42 51.32 -51.33
CA TYR A 53 -5.12 51.84 -50.01
C TYR A 53 -6.12 51.35 -48.94
N MET A 54 -7.41 51.31 -49.27
CA MET A 54 -8.44 50.76 -48.39
C MET A 54 -8.30 49.25 -48.20
N SER A 55 -7.92 48.51 -49.24
CA SER A 55 -7.64 47.07 -49.14
C SER A 55 -6.44 46.78 -48.24
N LEU A 56 -5.34 47.52 -48.38
CA LEU A 56 -4.18 47.41 -47.47
C LEU A 56 -4.57 47.72 -46.02
N ARG A 57 -5.37 48.76 -45.79
CA ARG A 57 -5.83 49.12 -44.44
C ARG A 57 -6.69 48.02 -43.82
N ARG A 58 -7.55 47.36 -44.60
CA ARG A 58 -8.33 46.19 -44.15
C ARG A 58 -7.45 44.99 -43.84
N GLN A 59 -6.44 44.70 -44.68
CA GLN A 59 -5.50 43.62 -44.46
C GLN A 59 -4.63 43.85 -43.21
N LEU A 60 -4.16 45.08 -42.99
CA LEU A 60 -3.44 45.45 -41.76
C LEU A 60 -4.30 45.26 -40.51
N GLY A 61 -5.58 45.62 -40.57
CA GLY A 61 -6.52 45.37 -39.46
C GLY A 61 -6.80 43.88 -39.23
N MET A 62 -6.94 43.08 -40.30
CA MET A 62 -7.09 41.63 -40.19
C MET A 62 -5.83 40.96 -39.63
N LEU A 63 -4.64 41.41 -40.06
CA LEU A 63 -3.37 40.89 -39.58
C LEU A 63 -3.18 41.21 -38.10
N HIS A 64 -3.46 42.44 -37.66
CA HIS A 64 -3.44 42.79 -36.23
C HIS A 64 -4.39 41.90 -35.43
N ARG A 65 -5.62 41.69 -35.90
CA ARG A 65 -6.55 40.77 -35.24
C ARG A 65 -6.01 39.34 -35.15
N ARG A 66 -5.36 38.84 -36.20
CA ARG A 66 -4.72 37.51 -36.16
C ARG A 66 -3.52 37.47 -35.22
N VAL A 67 -2.71 38.53 -35.17
CA VAL A 67 -1.59 38.63 -34.23
C VAL A 67 -2.13 38.68 -32.79
N ASP A 68 -3.21 39.41 -32.53
CA ASP A 68 -3.84 39.47 -31.20
C ASP A 68 -4.44 38.11 -30.80
N GLU A 69 -5.06 37.40 -31.75
CA GLU A 69 -5.60 36.05 -31.53
C GLU A 69 -4.48 35.03 -31.26
N VAL A 70 -3.39 35.07 -32.03
CA VAL A 70 -2.21 34.23 -31.81
C VAL A 70 -1.52 34.60 -30.49
N ALA A 71 -1.43 35.87 -30.14
CA ALA A 71 -0.90 36.30 -28.85
C ALA A 71 -1.79 35.84 -27.68
N GLY A 72 -3.12 35.86 -27.86
CA GLY A 72 -4.08 35.33 -26.90
C GLY A 72 -3.92 33.83 -26.66
N THR A 73 -3.87 33.04 -27.75
CA THR A 73 -3.65 31.59 -27.67
C THR A 73 -2.28 31.23 -27.09
N SER A 74 -1.23 31.98 -27.46
CA SER A 74 0.11 31.79 -26.89
C SER A 74 0.13 32.04 -25.38
N ARG A 75 -0.57 33.08 -24.89
CA ARG A 75 -0.69 33.32 -23.44
C ARG A 75 -1.47 32.21 -22.75
N ALA A 76 -2.59 31.76 -23.34
CA ALA A 76 -3.38 30.67 -22.79
C ALA A 76 -2.56 29.37 -22.69
N LEU A 77 -1.83 29.00 -23.73
CA LEU A 77 -0.92 27.85 -23.72
C LEU A 77 0.17 27.99 -22.67
N HIS A 78 0.75 29.18 -22.51
CA HIS A 78 1.76 29.43 -21.48
C HIS A 78 1.17 29.24 -20.07
N HIS A 79 -0.05 29.70 -19.83
CA HIS A 79 -0.76 29.46 -18.57
C HIS A 79 -1.04 27.97 -18.33
N HIS A 80 -1.48 27.23 -19.35
CA HIS A 80 -1.70 25.78 -19.25
C HIS A 80 -0.40 25.00 -19.00
N LEU A 81 0.70 25.38 -19.64
CA LEU A 81 2.01 24.79 -19.36
C LEU A 81 2.44 25.06 -17.92
N LYS A 82 2.26 26.29 -17.43
CA LYS A 82 2.58 26.62 -16.04
C LYS A 82 1.74 25.82 -15.05
N SER A 83 0.42 25.70 -15.28
CA SER A 83 -0.46 24.95 -14.39
C SER A 83 -0.15 23.45 -14.40
N THR A 84 0.12 22.88 -15.57
CA THR A 84 0.50 21.47 -15.69
C THR A 84 1.85 21.19 -15.03
N LEU A 85 2.84 22.08 -15.20
CA LEU A 85 4.13 21.96 -14.50
C LEU A 85 3.95 22.01 -12.98
N GLN A 86 3.12 22.92 -12.46
CA GLN A 86 2.80 22.98 -11.03
C GLN A 86 2.08 21.71 -10.54
N GLN A 87 1.15 21.19 -11.32
CA GLN A 87 0.46 19.96 -10.99
C GLN A 87 1.42 18.77 -10.96
N THR A 88 2.34 18.68 -11.93
CA THR A 88 3.36 17.62 -11.94
C THR A 88 4.36 17.75 -10.79
N SER A 89 4.70 18.97 -10.34
CA SER A 89 5.57 19.14 -9.18
C SER A 89 4.90 18.68 -7.89
N ILE A 90 3.61 19.01 -7.71
CA ILE A 90 2.83 18.56 -6.55
C ILE A 90 2.73 17.03 -6.54
N GLN A 91 2.37 16.42 -7.67
CA GLN A 91 2.29 14.95 -7.77
C GLN A 91 3.63 14.26 -7.49
N ARG A 92 4.75 14.87 -7.91
CA ARG A 92 6.09 14.33 -7.59
C ARG A 92 6.37 14.37 -6.09
N GLU A 93 6.01 15.46 -5.43
CA GLU A 93 6.17 15.60 -3.97
C GLU A 93 5.31 14.57 -3.23
N GLU A 94 4.05 14.38 -3.64
CA GLU A 94 3.17 13.35 -3.09
C GLU A 94 3.74 11.94 -3.28
N VAL A 95 4.27 11.62 -4.46
CA VAL A 95 4.89 10.32 -4.75
C VAL A 95 6.14 10.10 -3.90
N LEU A 96 6.96 11.13 -3.68
CA LEU A 96 8.12 11.04 -2.79
C LEU A 96 7.70 10.80 -1.34
N GLY A 97 6.67 11.52 -0.85
CA GLY A 97 6.12 11.31 0.49
C GLY A 97 5.55 9.91 0.69
N LEU A 98 4.78 9.40 -0.29
CA LEU A 98 4.26 8.03 -0.26
C LEU A 98 5.38 6.98 -0.28
N LYS A 99 6.46 7.24 -1.04
CA LYS A 99 7.61 6.33 -1.10
C LYS A 99 8.33 6.27 0.25
N GLU A 100 8.48 7.40 0.94
CA GLU A 100 9.06 7.47 2.28
C GLU A 100 8.20 6.69 3.28
N GLN A 101 6.89 6.94 3.29
CA GLN A 101 5.93 6.20 4.14
C GLN A 101 5.96 4.69 3.88
N LEU A 102 6.03 4.26 2.61
CA LEU A 102 6.16 2.85 2.27
C LEU A 102 7.48 2.24 2.74
N GLN A 103 8.57 3.02 2.69
CA GLN A 103 9.87 2.58 3.17
C GLN A 103 9.86 2.42 4.69
N ASP A 104 9.23 3.33 5.42
CA ASP A 104 9.10 3.24 6.87
C ASP A 104 8.20 2.08 7.28
N LEU A 105 7.03 1.92 6.64
CA LEU A 105 6.17 0.76 6.86
C LEU A 105 6.91 -0.55 6.60
N ARG A 106 7.72 -0.62 5.53
CA ARG A 106 8.53 -1.80 5.23
C ARG A 106 9.58 -2.08 6.32
N ARG A 107 10.19 -1.04 6.90
CA ARG A 107 11.13 -1.17 8.02
C ARG A 107 10.41 -1.66 9.28
N GLU A 108 9.25 -1.09 9.60
CA GLU A 108 8.45 -1.48 10.75
C GLU A 108 7.97 -2.93 10.65
N VAL A 109 7.45 -3.34 9.49
CA VAL A 109 7.04 -4.73 9.24
C VAL A 109 8.23 -5.68 9.34
N GLY A 110 9.41 -5.27 8.84
CA GLY A 110 10.66 -6.03 9.00
C GLY A 110 11.03 -6.21 10.47
N ALA A 111 11.05 -5.12 11.24
CA ALA A 111 11.37 -5.14 12.67
C ALA A 111 10.38 -5.99 13.48
N LEU A 112 9.08 -5.89 13.17
CA LEU A 112 8.04 -6.67 13.85
C LEU A 112 8.16 -8.17 13.53
N ARG A 113 8.50 -8.50 12.29
CA ARG A 113 8.77 -9.89 11.89
C ARG A 113 9.98 -10.46 12.62
N ASP A 114 11.05 -9.68 12.75
CA ASP A 114 12.24 -10.09 13.48
C ASP A 114 11.95 -10.26 14.99
N ASP A 115 11.16 -9.38 15.58
CA ASP A 115 10.73 -9.48 16.98
C ASP A 115 9.85 -10.71 17.23
N SER A 116 8.89 -10.98 16.33
CA SER A 116 8.06 -12.19 16.37
C SER A 116 8.93 -13.44 16.32
N HIS A 117 9.88 -13.49 15.38
CA HIS A 117 10.76 -14.64 15.24
C HIS A 117 11.66 -14.85 16.48
N ARG A 118 12.18 -13.76 17.07
CA ARG A 118 12.94 -13.83 18.33
C ARG A 118 12.10 -14.37 19.47
N LYS A 119 10.84 -13.93 19.58
CA LYS A 119 9.90 -14.42 20.60
C LYS A 119 9.57 -15.89 20.42
N GLU A 120 9.32 -16.34 19.19
CA GLU A 120 9.09 -17.76 18.89
C GLU A 120 10.28 -18.63 19.29
N VAL A 121 11.50 -18.21 18.96
CA VAL A 121 12.72 -18.93 19.36
C VAL A 121 12.90 -18.94 20.87
N ALA A 122 12.65 -17.81 21.54
CA ALA A 122 12.73 -17.72 23.00
C ALA A 122 11.67 -18.60 23.68
N GLN A 123 10.45 -18.65 23.15
CA GLN A 123 9.38 -19.51 23.65
C GLN A 123 9.73 -20.98 23.46
N ALA A 124 10.21 -21.38 22.29
CA ALA A 124 10.67 -22.76 22.07
C ALA A 124 11.79 -23.16 23.04
N GLY A 125 12.72 -22.24 23.33
CA GLY A 125 13.76 -22.44 24.35
C GLY A 125 13.18 -22.60 25.76
N ALA A 126 12.22 -21.76 26.15
CA ALA A 126 11.56 -21.87 27.45
C ALA A 126 10.76 -23.18 27.59
N ASP A 127 10.03 -23.58 26.55
CA ASP A 127 9.23 -24.81 26.56
C ASP A 127 10.10 -26.05 26.72
N THR A 128 11.24 -26.12 26.01
CA THR A 128 12.19 -27.23 26.16
C THR A 128 12.81 -27.27 27.56
N ALA A 129 13.12 -26.11 28.16
CA ALA A 129 13.61 -26.03 29.53
C ALA A 129 12.57 -26.52 30.55
N ILE A 130 11.29 -26.13 30.37
CA ILE A 130 10.17 -26.58 31.20
C ILE A 130 9.99 -28.09 31.07
N GLN A 131 10.00 -28.63 29.84
CA GLN A 131 9.90 -30.07 29.61
C GLN A 131 11.02 -30.84 30.30
N HIS A 132 12.26 -30.36 30.21
CA HIS A 132 13.39 -30.97 30.89
C HIS A 132 13.24 -30.92 32.42
N HIS A 133 12.76 -29.80 32.96
CA HIS A 133 12.53 -29.68 34.40
C HIS A 133 11.44 -30.65 34.88
N ILE A 134 10.32 -30.75 34.17
CA ILE A 134 9.25 -31.71 34.46
C ILE A 134 9.79 -33.14 34.43
N GLN A 135 10.59 -33.48 33.40
CA GLN A 135 11.19 -34.81 33.29
C GLN A 135 12.10 -35.12 34.47
N SER A 136 12.95 -34.17 34.88
CA SER A 136 13.81 -34.30 36.06
C SER A 136 13.01 -34.55 37.33
N LEU A 137 11.92 -33.81 37.54
CA LEU A 137 11.04 -33.99 38.70
C LEU A 137 10.34 -35.36 38.70
N LEU A 138 9.93 -35.84 37.53
CA LEU A 138 9.34 -37.17 37.39
C LEU A 138 10.34 -38.27 37.72
N ASP A 139 11.59 -38.13 37.30
CA ASP A 139 12.63 -39.12 37.56
C ASP A 139 13.08 -39.09 39.04
N GLU A 140 13.16 -37.92 39.66
CA GLU A 140 13.35 -37.79 41.11
C GLU A 140 12.19 -38.43 41.90
N ARG A 141 10.94 -38.21 41.46
CA ARG A 141 9.77 -38.86 42.06
C ARG A 141 9.82 -40.39 41.93
N LYS A 142 10.27 -40.92 40.79
CA LYS A 142 10.45 -42.37 40.63
C LYS A 142 11.53 -42.89 41.57
N TYR A 143 12.67 -42.19 41.65
CA TYR A 143 13.78 -42.56 42.51
C TYR A 143 13.37 -42.59 43.99
N THR A 144 12.72 -41.54 44.47
CA THR A 144 12.18 -41.48 45.84
C THR A 144 11.17 -42.59 46.10
N ARG A 145 10.28 -42.89 45.14
CA ARG A 145 9.34 -44.02 45.25
C ARG A 145 10.05 -45.37 45.36
N THR A 146 11.11 -45.59 44.59
CA THR A 146 11.91 -46.83 44.69
C THR A 146 12.62 -46.95 46.04
N GLN A 147 13.15 -45.85 46.57
CA GLN A 147 13.75 -45.83 47.91
C GLN A 147 12.72 -46.13 49.01
N LEU A 148 11.53 -45.54 48.90
CA LEU A 148 10.43 -45.82 49.84
C LEU A 148 9.96 -47.28 49.76
N SER A 149 9.94 -47.87 48.56
CA SER A 149 9.65 -49.31 48.39
C SER A 149 10.68 -50.19 49.09
N ALA A 150 11.98 -49.88 48.94
CA ALA A 150 13.05 -50.62 49.60
C ALA A 150 12.98 -50.47 51.13
N LEU A 151 12.70 -49.26 51.63
CA LEU A 151 12.48 -49.02 53.07
C LEU A 151 11.28 -49.80 53.59
N HIS A 152 10.21 -49.92 52.80
CA HIS A 152 9.04 -50.70 53.15
C HIS A 152 9.37 -52.19 53.26
N GLU A 153 10.07 -52.76 52.27
CA GLU A 153 10.53 -54.16 52.31
C GLU A 153 11.39 -54.43 53.55
N LEU A 154 12.29 -53.49 53.88
CA LEU A 154 13.10 -53.57 55.10
C LEU A 154 12.24 -53.51 56.38
N GLY A 155 11.21 -52.65 56.41
CA GLY A 155 10.24 -52.59 57.50
C GLY A 155 9.48 -53.90 57.68
N THR A 156 9.04 -54.54 56.60
CA THR A 156 8.38 -55.85 56.65
C THR A 156 9.31 -56.94 57.20
N SER A 157 10.55 -57.01 56.71
CA SER A 157 11.55 -57.96 57.22
C SER A 157 11.85 -57.74 58.70
N LEU A 158 11.92 -56.48 59.15
CA LEU A 158 12.14 -56.15 60.56
C LEU A 158 10.96 -56.59 61.45
N ALA A 159 9.73 -56.44 60.97
CA ALA A 159 8.53 -56.93 61.66
C ALA A 159 8.55 -58.45 61.79
N ASP A 160 8.94 -59.16 60.73
CA ASP A 160 9.04 -60.62 60.73
C ASP A 160 10.12 -61.10 61.72
N ILE A 161 11.29 -60.44 61.74
CA ILE A 161 12.36 -60.72 62.72
C ILE A 161 11.86 -60.47 64.15
N ALA A 162 11.19 -59.34 64.40
CA ALA A 162 10.65 -59.04 65.73
C ALA A 162 9.59 -60.05 66.18
N SER A 163 8.74 -60.50 65.24
CA SER A 163 7.76 -61.57 65.48
C SER A 163 8.43 -62.90 65.81
N PHE A 164 9.45 -63.29 65.03
CA PHE A 164 10.24 -64.50 65.27
C PHE A 164 10.97 -64.45 66.62
N MET A 165 11.65 -63.34 66.93
CA MET A 165 12.34 -63.17 68.21
C MET A 165 11.37 -63.31 69.39
N HIS A 166 10.18 -62.74 69.28
CA HIS A 166 9.13 -62.88 70.28
C HIS A 166 8.64 -64.33 70.42
N GLU A 167 8.45 -65.03 69.30
CA GLU A 167 8.06 -66.45 69.30
C GLU A 167 9.14 -67.35 69.94
N VAL A 168 10.41 -67.09 69.66
CA VAL A 168 11.55 -67.81 70.26
C VAL A 168 11.63 -67.56 71.77
N GLU A 169 11.42 -66.32 72.21
CA GLU A 169 11.36 -65.97 73.64
C GLU A 169 10.23 -66.73 74.35
N LEU A 170 9.04 -66.81 73.72
CA LEU A 170 7.90 -67.59 74.22
C LEU A 170 8.22 -69.10 74.33
N LYS A 171 8.87 -69.68 73.31
CA LYS A 171 9.21 -71.12 73.28
C LYS A 171 10.32 -71.51 74.28
N THR A 172 11.25 -70.60 74.54
CA THR A 172 12.41 -70.86 75.42
C THR A 172 12.07 -70.64 76.91
N GLY A 173 10.89 -70.09 77.21
CA GLY A 173 10.44 -69.86 78.59
C GLY A 173 11.18 -68.73 79.32
N MET A 174 11.92 -67.88 78.59
CA MET A 174 12.64 -66.73 79.15
C MET A 174 11.74 -65.50 79.36
N ILE A 175 10.45 -65.72 79.58
CA ILE A 175 9.44 -64.68 79.79
C ILE A 175 9.68 -64.06 81.19
N GLY A 176 10.54 -63.06 81.26
CA GLY A 176 10.81 -62.26 82.48
C GLY A 176 12.28 -62.12 82.89
N GLY A 177 13.22 -62.75 82.19
CA GLY A 177 14.64 -62.82 82.60
C GLY A 177 15.58 -61.87 81.84
N GLY A 178 15.37 -60.55 81.90
CA GLY A 178 16.40 -59.52 81.66
C GLY A 178 16.99 -59.34 80.25
N VAL A 179 16.81 -60.28 79.31
CA VAL A 179 17.39 -60.18 77.96
C VAL A 179 16.46 -59.40 77.02
N ASP A 180 16.54 -58.07 77.14
CA ASP A 180 16.19 -57.02 76.17
C ASP A 180 14.85 -57.14 75.39
N SER A 181 13.74 -57.39 76.09
CA SER A 181 12.37 -57.21 75.54
C SER A 181 12.12 -55.82 74.94
N ARG A 182 12.86 -54.80 75.42
CA ARG A 182 12.90 -53.44 74.86
C ARG A 182 13.46 -53.41 73.43
N GLY A 183 14.35 -54.33 73.07
CA GLY A 183 14.88 -54.49 71.71
C GLY A 183 13.79 -54.89 70.72
N ILE A 184 12.98 -55.88 71.07
CA ILE A 184 11.88 -56.40 70.24
C ILE A 184 10.83 -55.30 69.98
N ASP A 185 10.46 -54.54 71.02
CA ASP A 185 9.52 -53.41 70.87
C ASP A 185 10.11 -52.25 70.05
N ARG A 186 11.42 -52.01 70.13
CA ARG A 186 12.12 -51.03 69.28
C ARG A 186 12.08 -51.45 67.82
N LEU A 187 12.33 -52.73 67.52
CA LEU A 187 12.24 -53.28 66.17
C LEU A 187 10.81 -53.18 65.61
N ARG A 188 9.80 -53.55 66.39
CA ARG A 188 8.38 -53.44 66.00
C ARG A 188 7.97 -51.98 65.75
N LYS A 189 8.41 -51.04 66.61
CA LYS A 189 8.16 -49.60 66.41
C LYS A 189 8.88 -49.05 65.19
N LEU A 190 10.09 -49.51 64.90
CA LEU A 190 10.83 -49.12 63.69
C LEU A 190 10.15 -49.65 62.43
N ALA A 191 9.69 -50.91 62.44
CA ALA A 191 8.94 -51.50 61.33
C ALA A 191 7.66 -50.72 61.02
N LEU A 192 6.91 -50.32 62.05
CA LEU A 192 5.70 -49.50 61.91
C LEU A 192 6.01 -48.11 61.33
N LYS A 193 7.13 -47.48 61.73
CA LYS A 193 7.55 -46.18 61.16
C LYS A 193 7.96 -46.25 59.70
N LEU A 194 8.35 -47.43 59.21
CA LEU A 194 8.75 -47.66 57.82
C LEU A 194 7.57 -48.07 56.91
N GLN A 195 6.38 -48.32 57.48
CA GLN A 195 5.19 -48.64 56.70
C GLN A 195 4.55 -47.38 56.09
N PRO A 196 3.94 -47.46 54.88
CA PRO A 196 3.62 -46.31 54.04
C PRO A 196 2.42 -45.46 54.53
N GLY A 197 1.96 -45.65 55.76
CA GLY A 197 0.76 -45.00 56.31
C GLY A 197 0.94 -44.40 57.70
N SER A 198 2.07 -44.61 58.40
CA SER A 198 2.20 -44.15 59.79
C SER A 198 2.47 -42.64 59.92
N SER A 199 2.79 -41.95 58.82
CA SER A 199 3.13 -40.52 58.79
C SER A 199 2.28 -39.71 57.81
N SER A 200 1.32 -40.34 57.11
CA SER A 200 0.55 -39.71 56.03
C SER A 200 -0.65 -38.86 56.52
N HIS A 201 -1.01 -38.91 57.80
CA HIS A 201 -2.21 -38.23 58.31
C HIS A 201 -2.02 -36.73 58.63
N ASP A 202 -0.78 -36.21 58.69
CA ASP A 202 -0.52 -34.81 59.08
C ASP A 202 -0.30 -33.85 57.88
N ASN A 203 -0.06 -34.34 56.67
CA ASN A 203 0.25 -33.49 55.52
C ASN A 203 -0.93 -33.18 54.59
N GLU A 204 -2.04 -33.93 54.68
CA GLU A 204 -3.21 -33.72 53.81
C GLU A 204 -3.96 -32.44 54.19
N VAL A 205 -3.92 -32.00 55.44
CA VAL A 205 -4.58 -30.75 55.90
C VAL A 205 -3.86 -29.49 55.43
N ARG A 206 -2.56 -29.55 55.13
CA ARG A 206 -1.76 -28.36 54.79
C ARG A 206 -1.83 -27.93 53.33
N VAL A 207 -2.09 -28.85 52.41
CA VAL A 207 -2.12 -28.54 50.97
C VAL A 207 -3.43 -27.83 50.57
N TYR A 208 -4.54 -28.15 51.22
CA TYR A 208 -5.81 -27.46 50.97
C TYR A 208 -5.85 -26.01 51.49
N LEU A 209 -4.96 -25.65 52.43
CA LEU A 209 -4.94 -24.29 52.97
C LEU A 209 -4.24 -23.27 52.07
N TRP A 210 -3.37 -23.72 51.15
CA TRP A 210 -2.62 -22.83 50.25
C TRP A 210 -3.32 -22.54 48.92
N VAL A 211 -4.32 -23.34 48.54
CA VAL A 211 -5.05 -23.15 47.28
C VAL A 211 -6.17 -22.09 47.40
N SER A 212 -6.62 -21.79 48.62
CA SER A 212 -7.72 -20.83 48.86
C SER A 212 -7.28 -19.37 49.03
N ASP A 213 -5.98 -19.06 48.99
CA ASP A 213 -5.45 -17.70 49.24
C ASP A 213 -4.93 -16.99 47.98
N GLN A 214 -5.28 -17.50 46.78
CA GLN A 214 -4.83 -17.00 45.47
C GLN A 214 -5.97 -16.65 44.48
N GLN A 215 -7.22 -16.58 44.95
CA GLN A 215 -8.36 -16.03 44.18
C GLN A 215 -8.81 -14.69 44.76
#